data_AF-A0AB37T4R3-F1
#
_entry.id   AF-A0AB37T4R3-F1
#
_cell.length_a   1.000
_cell.length_b   1.000
_cell.length_c   1.000
_cell.angle_alpha   90.00
_cell.angle_beta   90.00
_cell.angle_gamma   90.00
#
_symmetry.space_group_name_H-M   'P 1'
#
loop_
_entity.id
_entity.type
_entity.pdbx_description
1 polymer ?
#
loop_
_entity_poly.entity_id
_entity_poly.type
_entity_poly.pdbx_seq_one_letter_code
_entity_poly.pdbx_strand_id
1 'polypeptide(L)'
;MTYVLTQAFTDEVTTRLDSYDRAALQADSASLQQLAQGVPILTGALRALLDQHQIDTNGDCAACPRPQWRRRARCQLPRELSVLLTDLSNIDHATGRHALRPTS
;
A
#
# COMPACT_ATOMS: atom_id res chain seq x y z
N MET A 1 -2.48 20.08 4.83
CA MET A 1 -3.66 19.18 4.92
C MET A 1 -4.05 19.05 6.37
N THR A 2 -5.35 19.13 6.69
CA THR A 2 -5.84 18.85 8.03
C THR A 2 -5.80 17.33 8.28
N TYR A 3 -5.53 16.93 9.52
CA TYR A 3 -5.47 15.52 9.93
C TYR A 3 -6.70 14.72 9.50
N VAL A 4 -7.89 15.34 9.57
CA VAL A 4 -9.18 14.74 9.17
C VAL A 4 -9.21 14.34 7.70
N LEU A 5 -8.66 15.16 6.80
CA LEU A 5 -8.64 14.84 5.37
C LEU A 5 -7.67 13.69 5.07
N THR A 6 -6.50 13.70 5.70
CA THR A 6 -5.54 12.59 5.56
C THR A 6 -6.17 11.27 6.01
N GLN A 7 -6.87 11.27 7.16
CA GLN A 7 -7.54 10.09 7.66
C GLN A 7 -8.61 9.57 6.68
N ALA A 8 -9.44 10.46 6.12
CA ALA A 8 -10.46 10.07 5.15
C ALA A 8 -9.86 9.40 3.91
N PHE A 9 -8.76 9.93 3.36
CA PHE A 9 -8.06 9.29 2.24
C PHE A 9 -7.46 7.93 2.64
N THR A 10 -6.92 7.80 3.84
CA THR A 10 -6.42 6.52 4.36
C THR A 10 -7.54 5.49 4.50
N ASP A 11 -8.69 5.89 5.03
CA ASP A 11 -9.84 5.00 5.21
C ASP A 11 -10.42 4.54 3.87
N GLU A 12 -10.49 5.44 2.88
CA GLU A 12 -10.94 5.10 1.53
C GLU A 12 -10.02 4.08 0.85
N VAL A 13 -8.71 4.32 0.90
CA VAL A 13 -7.72 3.39 0.33
C VAL A 13 -7.79 2.03 1.03
N THR A 14 -7.86 2.03 2.36
CA THR A 14 -7.94 0.80 3.17
C THR A 14 -9.20 0.00 2.82
N THR A 15 -10.36 0.65 2.79
CA THR A 15 -11.64 0.01 2.43
C THR A 15 -11.58 -0.64 1.05
N ARG A 16 -10.89 0.01 0.09
CA ARG A 16 -10.73 -0.53 -1.26
C ARG A 16 -9.85 -1.77 -1.28
N LEU A 17 -8.73 -1.76 -0.54
CA LEU A 17 -7.85 -2.91 -0.39
C LEU A 17 -8.57 -4.08 0.28
N ASP A 18 -9.30 -3.84 1.38
CA ASP A 18 -10.11 -4.86 2.07
C ASP A 18 -11.17 -5.47 1.15
N SER A 19 -11.72 -4.68 0.22
CA SER A 19 -12.65 -5.20 -0.78
C SER A 19 -12.00 -6.14 -1.78
N TYR A 20 -10.75 -5.91 -2.17
CA TYR A 20 -10.02 -6.82 -3.05
C TYR A 20 -9.61 -8.09 -2.31
N ASP A 21 -9.21 -7.98 -1.05
CA ASP A 21 -8.89 -9.16 -0.24
C ASP A 21 -10.11 -10.07 -0.06
N ARG A 22 -11.29 -9.48 0.23
CA ARG A 22 -12.55 -10.23 0.26
C ARG A 22 -12.89 -10.88 -1.07
N ALA A 23 -12.71 -10.19 -2.19
CA ALA A 23 -12.96 -10.75 -3.52
C ALA A 23 -12.01 -11.92 -3.82
N ALA A 24 -10.74 -11.80 -3.43
CA ALA A 24 -9.76 -12.88 -3.58
C ALA A 24 -10.12 -14.12 -2.76
N LEU A 25 -10.65 -13.92 -1.54
CA LEU A 25 -11.12 -15.02 -0.68
C LEU A 25 -12.39 -15.70 -1.23
N GLN A 26 -13.34 -14.92 -1.77
CA GLN A 26 -14.59 -15.47 -2.29
C GLN A 26 -14.39 -16.26 -3.59
N ALA A 27 -13.51 -15.77 -4.47
CA ALA A 27 -13.12 -16.41 -5.72
C ALA A 27 -14.28 -16.83 -6.66
N ASP A 28 -15.48 -16.27 -6.47
CA ASP A 28 -16.60 -16.42 -7.40
C ASP A 28 -16.38 -15.58 -8.67
N SER A 29 -17.18 -15.84 -9.70
CA SER A 29 -17.03 -15.19 -11.01
C SER A 29 -17.12 -13.66 -10.97
N ALA A 30 -17.99 -13.11 -10.12
CA ALA A 30 -18.13 -11.66 -9.96
C ALA A 30 -16.92 -11.07 -9.22
N SER A 31 -16.46 -11.74 -8.16
CA SER A 31 -15.25 -11.38 -7.41
C SER A 31 -13.98 -11.41 -8.28
N LEU A 32 -13.82 -12.43 -9.14
CA LEU A 32 -12.70 -12.50 -10.09
C LEU A 32 -12.77 -11.38 -11.14
N GLN A 33 -13.96 -11.02 -11.61
CA GLN A 33 -14.14 -9.89 -12.53
C GLN A 33 -13.80 -8.54 -11.85
N GLN A 34 -14.16 -8.37 -10.59
CA GLN A 34 -13.77 -7.20 -9.80
C GLN A 34 -12.24 -7.11 -9.67
N LEU A 35 -11.56 -8.22 -9.36
CA LEU A 35 -10.10 -8.26 -9.29
C LEU A 35 -9.44 -7.96 -10.64
N ALA A 36 -9.98 -8.50 -11.73
CA ALA A 36 -9.46 -8.25 -13.08
C ALA A 36 -9.47 -6.76 -13.45
N GLN A 37 -10.43 -6.00 -12.93
CA GLN A 37 -10.49 -4.54 -13.09
C GLN A 37 -9.63 -3.79 -12.06
N GLY A 38 -9.54 -4.31 -10.84
CA GLY A 38 -8.83 -3.67 -9.74
C GLY A 38 -7.31 -3.78 -9.81
N VAL A 39 -6.78 -4.93 -10.24
CA VAL A 39 -5.32 -5.18 -10.30
C VAL A 39 -4.59 -4.18 -11.22
N PRO A 40 -5.08 -3.84 -12.43
CA PRO A 40 -4.48 -2.80 -13.25
C PRO A 40 -4.40 -1.44 -12.54
N ILE A 41 -5.44 -1.07 -11.78
CA ILE A 41 -5.48 0.19 -11.02
C ILE A 41 -4.42 0.18 -9.90
N LEU A 42 -4.34 -0.90 -9.14
CA LEU A 42 -3.34 -1.05 -8.07
C LEU A 42 -1.92 -1.01 -8.62
N THR A 43 -1.64 -1.77 -9.67
CA THR A 43 -0.30 -1.78 -10.28
C THR A 43 0.04 -0.42 -10.90
N GLY A 44 -0.94 0.30 -11.46
CA GLY A 44 -0.78 1.67 -11.92
C GLY A 44 -0.41 2.64 -10.79
N ALA A 45 -1.13 2.58 -9.66
CA ALA A 45 -0.85 3.40 -8.49
C ALA A 45 0.54 3.11 -7.89
N LEU A 46 0.94 1.84 -7.80
CA LEU A 46 2.27 1.44 -7.33
C LEU A 46 3.38 1.94 -8.26
N ARG A 47 3.20 1.86 -9.59
CA ARG A 47 4.15 2.42 -10.55
C ARG A 47 4.28 3.93 -10.39
N ALA A 48 3.17 4.65 -10.24
CA ALA A 48 3.19 6.09 -10.02
C ALA A 48 3.90 6.47 -8.71
N LEU A 49 3.74 5.69 -7.62
CA LEU A 49 4.47 5.90 -6.37
C LEU A 49 5.97 5.63 -6.54
N LEU A 50 6.35 4.57 -7.26
CA LEU A 50 7.75 4.30 -7.58
C LEU A 50 8.36 5.42 -8.41
N ASP A 51 7.63 5.97 -9.39
CA ASP A 51 8.07 7.09 -10.21
C ASP A 51 8.30 8.36 -9.39
N GLN A 52 7.40 8.67 -8.45
CA GLN A 52 7.57 9.79 -7.51
C GLN A 52 8.80 9.61 -6.60
N HIS A 53 9.17 8.37 -6.31
CA HIS A 53 10.27 8.02 -5.43
C HIS A 53 11.55 7.59 -6.17
N GLN A 54 11.66 7.89 -7.47
CA GLN A 54 12.88 7.60 -8.22
C GLN A 54 14.10 8.24 -7.55
N ILE A 55 15.17 7.45 -7.53
CA ILE A 55 16.47 7.83 -6.99
C ILE A 55 17.29 8.37 -8.15
N ASP A 56 17.82 9.58 -8.02
CA ASP A 56 18.68 10.18 -9.02
C ASP A 56 20.08 9.53 -9.06
N THR A 57 20.93 9.98 -9.98
CA THR A 57 22.31 9.47 -10.11
C THR A 57 23.17 9.73 -8.87
N ASN A 58 22.77 10.64 -7.98
CA ASN A 58 23.47 10.94 -6.73
C ASN A 58 22.95 10.11 -5.55
N GLY A 59 21.95 9.25 -5.77
CA GLY A 59 21.33 8.47 -4.70
C GLY A 59 20.24 9.23 -3.93
N ASP A 60 19.77 10.37 -4.43
CA ASP A 60 18.78 11.22 -3.78
C ASP A 60 17.36 11.00 -4.34
N CYS A 61 16.37 11.07 -3.45
CA CYS A 61 14.96 11.10 -3.81
C CYS A 61 14.40 12.51 -3.58
N ALA A 62 13.58 13.01 -4.52
CA ALA A 62 12.98 14.34 -4.42
C ALA A 62 11.71 14.37 -3.55
N ALA A 63 10.97 13.26 -3.48
CA ALA A 63 9.73 13.16 -2.71
C ALA A 63 9.95 12.99 -1.19
N CYS A 64 11.09 12.45 -0.78
CA CYS A 64 11.39 12.28 0.65
C CYS A 64 11.70 13.64 1.31
N PRO A 65 11.16 13.91 2.51
CA PRO A 65 11.47 15.13 3.25
C PRO A 65 12.95 15.20 3.57
N ARG A 66 13.57 16.34 3.26
CA ARG A 66 15.00 16.60 3.50
C ARG A 66 15.18 17.41 4.80
N PRO A 67 15.45 16.77 5.95
CA PRO A 67 15.78 17.51 7.15
C PRO A 67 17.12 18.25 6.96
N GLN A 68 17.09 19.59 7.05
CA GLN A 68 18.26 20.45 6.88
C GLN A 68 19.40 20.17 7.88
N TRP A 69 19.11 19.48 9.00
CA TRP A 69 20.01 19.28 10.14
C TRP A 69 20.37 17.81 10.42
N ARG A 70 19.98 16.84 9.58
CA ARG A 70 20.36 15.42 9.74
C ARG A 70 20.97 14.85 8.46
N ARG A 71 21.81 13.82 8.62
CA ARG A 71 22.33 13.03 7.49
C ARG A 71 21.15 12.58 6.62
N ARG A 72 21.27 12.75 5.30
CA ARG A 72 20.26 12.36 4.31
C ARG A 72 19.84 10.91 4.56
N ALA A 73 18.58 10.70 4.94
CA ALA A 73 18.02 9.35 4.96
C ALA A 73 17.83 8.92 3.50
N ARG A 74 18.40 7.78 3.11
CA ARG A 74 18.17 7.20 1.78
C ARG A 74 16.70 6.86 1.65
N CYS A 75 16.11 7.09 0.48
CA CYS A 75 14.75 6.65 0.19
C CYS A 75 14.65 5.14 0.39
N GLN A 76 13.77 4.72 1.29
CA GLN A 76 13.55 3.30 1.58
C GLN A 76 12.39 2.71 0.78
N LEU A 77 11.54 3.54 0.16
CA LEU A 77 10.28 3.09 -0.44
C LEU A 77 10.45 1.94 -1.45
N PRO A 78 11.37 1.99 -2.44
CA PRO A 78 11.53 0.88 -3.37
C PRO A 78 11.97 -0.42 -2.68
N ARG A 79 12.86 -0.31 -1.68
CA ARG A 79 13.35 -1.45 -0.90
C ARG A 79 12.24 -2.04 -0.02
N GLU A 80 11.53 -1.21 0.72
CA GLU A 80 10.42 -1.61 1.59
C GLU A 80 9.30 -2.26 0.78
N LEU A 81 8.91 -1.65 -0.35
CA LEU A 81 7.91 -2.21 -1.25
C LEU A 81 8.34 -3.58 -1.80
N SER A 82 9.61 -3.72 -2.21
CA SER A 82 10.14 -5.01 -2.67
C SER A 82 10.08 -6.09 -1.60
N VAL A 83 10.37 -5.75 -0.34
CA VAL A 83 10.27 -6.69 0.78
C VAL A 83 8.82 -7.10 1.01
N LEU A 84 7.90 -6.13 1.06
CA LEU A 84 6.48 -6.40 1.31
C LEU A 84 5.83 -7.27 0.23
N LEU A 85 6.21 -7.08 -1.04
CA LEU A 85 5.68 -7.86 -2.16
C LEU A 85 6.26 -9.28 -2.26
N THR A 86 7.46 -9.52 -1.72
CA THR A 86 8.13 -10.83 -1.80
C THR A 86 7.81 -11.71 -0.60
N ASP A 87 7.52 -11.09 0.54
CA ASP A 87 7.18 -11.81 1.76
C ASP A 87 5.71 -12.25 1.76
N LEU A 88 5.51 -13.52 1.39
CA LEU A 88 4.20 -14.18 1.34
C LEU A 88 3.50 -14.21 2.71
N SER A 89 4.23 -14.05 3.82
CA SER A 89 3.61 -14.00 5.16
C SER A 89 2.77 -12.73 5.39
N ASN A 90 2.96 -11.69 4.57
CA ASN A 90 2.11 -10.49 4.59
C ASN A 90 0.68 -10.76 4.08
N ILE A 91 0.47 -11.82 3.29
CA ILE A 91 -0.86 -12.19 2.79
C ILE A 91 -1.74 -12.71 3.95
N ASP A 92 -1.14 -13.37 4.95
CA ASP A 92 -1.83 -13.89 6.13
C ASP A 92 -2.25 -12.78 7.12
N HIS A 93 -1.61 -11.61 7.07
CA HIS A 93 -1.93 -10.48 7.96
C HIS A 93 -3.05 -9.58 7.42
N ALA A 94 -3.23 -9.54 6.09
CA ALA A 94 -4.34 -8.83 5.44
C ALA A 94 -5.71 -9.47 5.77
N THR A 95 -5.74 -10.78 5.99
CA THR A 95 -6.96 -11.55 6.26
C THR A 95 -7.40 -11.53 7.73
N GLY A 96 -6.58 -10.99 8.65
CA GLY A 96 -6.76 -11.18 10.10
C GLY A 96 -7.39 -10.05 10.90
N ARG A 97 -7.59 -8.83 10.36
CA ARG A 97 -7.91 -7.66 11.21
C ARG A 97 -9.35 -7.52 11.72
N HIS A 98 -10.22 -8.49 11.47
CA HIS A 98 -11.58 -8.52 12.05
C HIS A 98 -11.96 -9.86 12.73
N ALA A 99 -11.00 -10.59 13.28
CA ALA A 99 -11.31 -11.73 14.16
C ALA A 99 -11.60 -11.25 15.60
N LEU A 100 -12.89 -11.05 15.89
CA LEU A 100 -13.58 -11.31 17.17
C LEU A 100 -12.91 -10.80 18.46
N ARG A 101 -13.50 -9.77 19.07
CA ARG A 101 -13.43 -9.56 20.53
C ARG A 101 -14.60 -10.33 21.18
N PRO A 102 -14.37 -11.45 21.90
CA PRO A 102 -15.39 -11.99 22.79
C PRO A 102 -15.47 -11.06 24.00
N THR A 103 -16.62 -10.44 24.21
CA THR A 103 -16.96 -9.85 25.50
C THR A 103 -17.35 -10.98 26.45
N SER A 104 -16.47 -11.24 27.41
CA SER A 104 -16.80 -11.89 28.68
C SER A 104 -16.55 -10.88 29.79
#